data_AF-A0A1K1LKV6-F1
#
_entry.id   AF-A0A1K1LKV6-F1
#
_cell.length_a   1.000
_cell.length_b   1.000
_cell.length_c   1.000
_cell.angle_alpha   90.00
_cell.angle_beta   90.00
_cell.angle_gamma   90.00
#
_symmetry.space_group_name_H-M   'P 1'
#
loop_
_entity.id
_entity.type
_entity.pdbx_description
1 polymer ?
#
loop_
_entity_poly.entity_id
_entity_poly.type
_entity_poly.pdbx_seq_one_letter_code
_entity_poly.pdbx_strand_id
1 'polypeptide(L)'
;MAENHIHAELKSKYDEALSKYNCNISDAEVAEAVKKIIAEKVPQNDTEDVKRFMFGSIELTTLTTQDSAESVLKLVEKVNQFAHEYPTMPHVATVVTYPRFTKLVSESLEVEGVIPTCVSGAFPSSQALLEIKIAETGLAVRDGAENVDIVMHVGEFLSGDYETVCDEISEQKATCGDVPMKVILETGDLGSCANIKKASILSMYAGADYIKTSTGKEKVSATPEAAYVMCQAIKEYYDETGIMVGFKPAGGINTVMDALTYYTIVKEVLGEKWLTNYYFRLGTSRLANLLLSELEGREVKFF
;
A
#
# COMPACT_ATOMS: atom_id res chain seq x y z
N MET A 1 17.91 -54.24 -12.16
CA MET A 1 16.92 -53.26 -12.64
C MET A 1 16.72 -52.28 -11.50
N ALA A 2 17.29 -51.08 -11.62
CA ALA A 2 17.11 -50.03 -10.63
C ALA A 2 15.94 -49.17 -11.11
N GLU A 3 14.86 -49.16 -10.33
CA GLU A 3 13.70 -48.31 -10.58
C GLU A 3 14.09 -46.85 -10.28
N ASN A 4 14.24 -46.06 -11.35
CA ASN A 4 14.25 -44.61 -11.26
C ASN A 4 12.84 -44.15 -10.86
N HIS A 5 12.59 -43.99 -9.57
CA HIS A 5 11.46 -43.18 -9.10
C HIS A 5 11.78 -41.71 -9.35
N ILE A 6 11.39 -41.22 -10.53
CA ILE A 6 11.23 -39.79 -10.78
C ILE A 6 10.02 -39.38 -9.93
N HIS A 7 10.26 -38.88 -8.72
CA HIS A 7 9.27 -38.09 -8.00
C HIS A 7 9.03 -36.83 -8.85
N ALA A 8 7.94 -36.81 -9.62
CA ALA A 8 7.40 -35.55 -10.08
C ALA A 8 7.05 -34.75 -8.83
N GLU A 9 7.77 -33.66 -8.56
CA GLU A 9 7.41 -32.73 -7.50
C GLU A 9 5.96 -32.31 -7.74
N LEU A 10 5.07 -32.70 -6.82
CA LEU A 10 3.70 -32.21 -6.81
C LEU A 10 3.80 -30.69 -6.67
N LYS A 11 3.32 -29.95 -7.67
CA LYS A 11 3.25 -28.49 -7.59
C LYS A 11 2.42 -28.11 -6.38
N SER A 12 2.92 -27.18 -5.58
CA SER A 12 2.16 -26.66 -4.45
C SER A 12 0.91 -25.92 -4.96
N LYS A 13 -0.13 -25.80 -4.12
CA LYS A 13 -1.32 -24.98 -4.45
C LYS A 13 -0.94 -23.52 -4.79
N TYR A 14 0.19 -23.03 -4.26
CA TYR A 14 0.72 -21.69 -4.53
C TYR A 14 1.37 -21.62 -5.92
N ASP A 15 2.11 -22.65 -6.34
CA ASP A 15 2.63 -22.74 -7.71
C ASP A 15 1.50 -22.87 -8.73
N GLU A 16 0.45 -23.62 -8.40
CA GLU A 16 -0.76 -23.70 -9.21
C GLU A 16 -1.46 -22.34 -9.32
N ALA A 17 -1.59 -21.60 -8.21
CA ALA A 17 -2.13 -20.24 -8.21
C ALA A 17 -1.30 -19.30 -9.10
N LEU A 18 0.03 -19.31 -8.95
CA LEU A 18 0.95 -18.49 -9.77
C LEU A 18 0.91 -18.87 -11.25
N SER A 19 0.70 -20.14 -11.58
CA SER A 19 0.69 -20.62 -12.97
C SER A 19 -0.43 -20.03 -13.84
N LYS A 20 -1.44 -19.41 -13.22
CA LYS A 20 -2.54 -18.71 -13.90
C LYS A 20 -2.12 -17.34 -14.45
N TYR A 21 -0.96 -16.83 -14.04
CA TYR A 21 -0.53 -15.47 -14.32
C TYR A 21 0.81 -15.44 -15.04
N ASN A 22 1.10 -14.34 -15.74
CA ASN A 22 2.43 -14.15 -16.31
C ASN A 22 3.41 -13.63 -15.24
N CYS A 23 4.20 -14.52 -14.66
CA CYS A 23 5.26 -14.17 -13.70
C CYS A 23 6.65 -13.99 -14.35
N ASN A 24 6.78 -14.23 -15.66
CA ASN A 24 8.04 -14.05 -16.38
C ASN A 24 8.14 -12.60 -16.86
N ILE A 25 8.56 -11.72 -15.95
CA ILE A 25 8.66 -10.28 -16.18
C ILE A 25 10.11 -9.88 -16.45
N SER A 26 10.34 -9.13 -17.52
CA SER A 26 11.65 -8.53 -17.83
C SER A 26 11.74 -7.12 -17.21
N ASP A 27 12.72 -6.91 -16.33
CA ASP A 27 12.97 -5.60 -15.71
C ASP A 27 13.24 -4.51 -16.77
N ALA A 28 13.92 -4.87 -17.87
CA ALA A 28 14.25 -3.93 -18.94
C ALA A 28 13.00 -3.50 -19.73
N GLU A 29 12.07 -4.42 -19.98
CA GLU A 29 10.81 -4.12 -20.67
C GLU A 29 9.90 -3.27 -19.78
N VAL A 30 9.85 -3.56 -18.47
CA VAL A 30 9.13 -2.74 -17.49
C VAL A 30 9.69 -1.32 -17.45
N ALA A 31 11.01 -1.16 -17.36
CA ALA A 31 11.64 0.16 -17.32
C ALA A 31 11.32 0.99 -18.56
N GLU A 32 11.35 0.39 -19.76
CA GLU A 32 11.02 1.10 -21.00
C GLU A 32 9.54 1.48 -21.07
N ALA A 33 8.63 0.58 -20.66
CA ALA A 33 7.20 0.87 -20.62
C ALA A 33 6.87 2.02 -19.66
N VAL A 34 7.46 2.01 -18.46
CA VAL A 34 7.30 3.05 -17.45
C VAL A 34 7.85 4.39 -17.94
N LYS A 35 9.05 4.39 -18.51
CA LYS A 35 9.65 5.60 -19.09
C LYS A 35 8.75 6.23 -20.14
N LYS A 36 8.13 5.41 -21.00
CA LYS A 36 7.16 5.87 -22.00
C LYS A 36 5.93 6.50 -21.35
N ILE A 37 5.33 5.84 -20.35
CA ILE A 37 4.18 6.38 -19.60
C ILE A 37 4.53 7.73 -18.97
N ILE A 38 5.69 7.83 -18.31
CA ILE A 38 6.14 9.07 -17.66
C ILE A 38 6.29 10.19 -18.68
N ALA A 39 6.98 9.95 -19.79
CA ALA A 39 7.24 10.97 -20.80
C ALA A 39 5.96 11.44 -21.51
N GLU A 40 5.06 10.51 -21.84
CA GLU A 40 3.91 10.79 -22.69
C GLU A 40 2.66 11.20 -21.90
N LYS A 41 2.42 10.61 -20.73
CA LYS A 41 1.12 10.67 -20.04
C LYS A 41 1.13 11.52 -18.77
N VAL A 42 2.22 11.55 -18.01
CA VAL A 42 2.27 12.32 -16.76
C VAL A 42 1.99 13.82 -16.96
N PRO A 43 2.54 14.50 -17.99
CA PRO A 43 2.24 15.91 -18.23
C PRO A 43 0.76 16.20 -18.49
N GLN A 44 0.01 15.22 -18.99
CA GLN A 44 -1.42 15.37 -19.30
C GLN A 44 -2.28 15.32 -18.03
N ASN A 45 -1.78 14.72 -16.95
CA ASN A 45 -2.49 14.59 -15.69
C ASN A 45 -2.08 15.67 -14.67
N ASP A 46 -1.13 16.56 -14.99
CA ASP A 46 -0.75 17.70 -14.15
C ASP A 46 -1.83 18.80 -14.22
N THR A 47 -2.94 18.55 -13.53
CA THR A 47 -4.12 19.43 -13.49
C THR A 47 -4.58 19.66 -12.06
N GLU A 48 -5.31 20.74 -11.83
CA GLU A 48 -5.86 21.05 -10.50
C GLU A 48 -6.78 19.93 -9.98
N ASP A 49 -7.65 19.39 -10.85
CA ASP A 49 -8.58 18.32 -10.49
C ASP A 49 -7.86 17.04 -10.04
N VAL A 50 -6.80 16.65 -10.75
CA VAL A 50 -5.99 15.49 -10.37
C VAL A 50 -5.24 15.76 -9.06
N LYS A 51 -4.73 16.98 -8.84
CA LYS A 51 -4.07 17.36 -7.57
C LYS A 51 -5.05 17.31 -6.39
N ARG A 52 -6.27 17.80 -6.57
CA ARG A 52 -7.36 17.68 -5.58
C ARG A 52 -7.71 16.22 -5.33
N PHE A 53 -7.90 15.42 -6.38
CA PHE A 53 -8.13 13.98 -6.25
C PHE A 53 -7.02 13.28 -5.45
N MET A 54 -5.75 13.52 -5.80
CA MET A 54 -4.61 12.94 -5.11
C MET A 54 -4.55 13.36 -3.64
N PHE A 55 -4.89 14.62 -3.33
CA PHE A 55 -5.00 15.07 -1.93
C PHE A 55 -6.03 14.22 -1.17
N GLY A 56 -7.18 13.96 -1.78
CA GLY A 56 -8.21 13.06 -1.28
C GLY A 56 -7.78 11.59 -1.14
N SER A 57 -6.71 11.19 -1.82
CA SER A 57 -6.15 9.83 -1.74
C SER A 57 -5.01 9.71 -0.71
N ILE A 58 -4.61 10.78 -0.03
CA ILE A 58 -3.49 10.76 0.92
C ILE A 58 -3.84 9.96 2.17
N GLU A 59 -2.97 9.03 2.53
CA GLU A 59 -2.90 8.44 3.85
C GLU A 59 -1.84 9.17 4.67
N LEU A 60 -2.27 10.13 5.49
CA LEU A 60 -1.40 11.02 6.23
C LEU A 60 -0.71 10.26 7.35
N THR A 61 0.60 10.04 7.20
CA THR A 61 1.32 9.04 7.98
C THR A 61 2.29 9.67 8.99
N THR A 62 2.22 9.24 10.25
CA THR A 62 3.31 9.41 11.22
C THR A 62 3.70 8.06 11.82
N LEU A 63 4.96 7.67 11.64
CA LEU A 63 5.51 6.39 12.08
C LEU A 63 6.95 6.57 12.56
N THR A 64 7.18 7.51 13.46
CA THR A 64 8.53 7.82 13.95
C THR A 64 8.74 7.24 15.34
N THR A 65 10.00 6.98 15.71
CA THR A 65 10.35 6.54 17.08
C THR A 65 10.12 7.63 18.13
N GLN A 66 9.85 8.87 17.70
CA GLN A 66 9.55 10.01 18.57
C GLN A 66 8.05 10.22 18.76
N ASP A 67 7.20 9.45 18.07
CA ASP A 67 5.75 9.60 18.20
C ASP A 67 5.32 9.35 19.66
N SER A 68 4.45 10.22 20.14
CA SER A 68 3.89 10.22 21.49
C SER A 68 2.38 10.51 21.41
N ALA A 69 1.66 10.28 22.49
CA ALA A 69 0.23 10.62 22.53
C ALA A 69 0.01 12.12 22.22
N GLU A 70 0.88 13.00 22.73
CA GLU A 70 0.78 14.44 22.47
C GLU A 70 1.07 14.78 21.00
N SER A 71 2.14 14.23 20.39
CA SER A 71 2.46 14.56 19.00
C SER A 71 1.44 13.99 18.01
N VAL A 72 0.91 12.80 18.28
CA VAL A 72 -0.15 12.20 17.45
C VAL A 72 -1.46 12.95 17.62
N LEU A 73 -1.84 13.34 18.84
CA LEU A 73 -3.05 14.15 19.05
C LEU A 73 -2.95 15.48 18.32
N LYS A 74 -1.79 16.15 18.33
CA LYS A 74 -1.58 17.40 17.56
C LYS A 74 -1.80 17.19 16.05
N LEU A 75 -1.35 16.07 15.49
CA LEU A 75 -1.62 15.73 14.08
C LEU A 75 -3.12 15.57 13.84
N VAL A 76 -3.83 14.86 14.73
CA VAL A 76 -5.28 14.65 14.62
C VAL A 76 -6.04 15.98 14.76
N GLU A 77 -5.64 16.86 15.67
CA GLU A 77 -6.21 18.20 15.80
C GLU A 77 -6.02 19.03 14.51
N LYS A 78 -4.87 18.90 13.83
CA LYS A 78 -4.67 19.50 12.51
C LYS A 78 -5.63 18.94 11.47
N VAL A 79 -5.81 17.62 11.44
CA VAL A 79 -6.78 16.96 10.57
C VAL A 79 -8.19 17.50 10.84
N ASN A 80 -8.62 17.61 12.11
CA ASN A 80 -9.93 18.16 12.46
C ASN A 80 -10.08 19.65 12.06
N GLN A 81 -9.04 20.45 12.25
CA GLN A 81 -9.04 21.87 11.87
C GLN A 81 -9.08 22.09 10.34
N PHE A 82 -8.52 21.16 9.57
CA PHE A 82 -8.37 21.31 8.12
C PHE A 82 -9.72 21.54 7.41
N ALA A 83 -10.76 20.80 7.81
CA ALA A 83 -12.09 20.94 7.23
C ALA A 83 -12.69 22.35 7.40
N HIS A 84 -12.31 23.06 8.48
CA HIS A 84 -12.75 24.44 8.71
C HIS A 84 -11.90 25.45 7.94
N GLU A 85 -10.58 25.28 7.92
CA GLU A 85 -9.65 26.21 7.27
C GLU A 85 -9.68 26.09 5.73
N TYR A 86 -9.96 24.91 5.19
CA TYR A 86 -10.00 24.63 3.75
C TYR A 86 -11.31 23.93 3.34
N PRO A 87 -12.47 24.61 3.47
CA PRO A 87 -13.79 23.98 3.32
C PRO A 87 -14.11 23.50 1.88
N THR A 88 -13.35 23.96 0.88
CA THR A 88 -13.49 23.56 -0.52
C THR A 88 -12.48 22.50 -0.95
N MET A 89 -11.55 22.12 -0.07
CA MET A 89 -10.57 21.09 -0.33
C MET A 89 -11.13 19.71 0.02
N PRO A 90 -10.80 18.67 -0.77
CA PRO A 90 -11.02 17.31 -0.30
C PRO A 90 -10.18 17.05 0.95
N HIS A 91 -10.65 16.15 1.81
CA HIS A 91 -9.91 15.75 3.00
C HIS A 91 -8.93 14.62 2.70
N VAL A 92 -7.83 14.51 3.47
CA VAL A 92 -6.99 13.31 3.44
C VAL A 92 -7.83 12.05 3.73
N ALA A 93 -7.51 10.93 3.11
CA ALA A 93 -8.29 9.69 3.24
C ALA A 93 -8.15 9.06 4.64
N THR A 94 -6.95 9.10 5.21
CA THR A 94 -6.66 8.42 6.48
C THR A 94 -5.62 9.14 7.31
N VAL A 95 -5.59 8.80 8.60
CA VAL A 95 -4.43 9.03 9.48
C VAL A 95 -3.79 7.67 9.78
N VAL A 96 -2.50 7.52 9.51
CA VAL A 96 -1.74 6.27 9.71
C VAL A 96 -0.77 6.41 10.87
N THR A 97 -0.91 5.55 11.89
CA THR A 97 -0.04 5.53 13.08
C THR A 97 0.43 4.13 13.46
N TYR A 98 1.27 4.03 14.49
CA TYR A 98 1.53 2.75 15.17
C TYR A 98 0.30 2.26 15.95
N PRO A 99 0.16 0.93 16.21
CA PRO A 99 -0.99 0.34 16.91
C PRO A 99 -1.31 0.99 18.26
N ARG A 100 -0.27 1.41 19.01
CA ARG A 100 -0.49 2.00 20.36
C ARG A 100 -1.29 3.29 20.34
N PHE A 101 -1.37 3.96 19.19
CA PHE A 101 -2.06 5.23 19.03
C PHE A 101 -3.43 5.08 18.35
N THR A 102 -3.80 3.88 17.90
CA THR A 102 -5.05 3.64 17.16
C THR A 102 -6.26 4.13 17.96
N LYS A 103 -6.36 3.76 19.24
CA LYS A 103 -7.46 4.22 20.10
C LYS A 103 -7.53 5.73 20.21
N LEU A 104 -6.38 6.38 20.41
CA LEU A 104 -6.30 7.84 20.50
C LEU A 104 -6.81 8.48 19.21
N VAL A 105 -6.38 7.99 18.05
CA VAL A 105 -6.79 8.51 16.74
C VAL A 105 -8.29 8.27 16.51
N SER A 106 -8.78 7.06 16.76
CA SER A 106 -10.19 6.69 16.59
C SER A 106 -11.12 7.51 17.48
N GLU A 107 -10.76 7.76 18.75
CA GLU A 107 -11.58 8.55 19.68
C GLU A 107 -11.47 10.07 19.47
N SER A 108 -10.43 10.55 18.76
CA SER A 108 -10.16 11.99 18.60
C SER A 108 -10.45 12.54 17.20
N LEU A 109 -10.64 11.68 16.19
CA LEU A 109 -11.03 12.12 14.86
C LEU A 109 -12.49 12.57 14.85
N GLU A 110 -12.73 13.79 14.38
CA GLU A 110 -14.07 14.41 14.33
C GLU A 110 -14.57 14.56 12.88
N VAL A 111 -13.71 14.31 11.89
CA VAL A 111 -14.02 14.48 10.47
C VAL A 111 -14.61 13.20 9.89
N GLU A 112 -15.84 13.29 9.42
CA GLU A 112 -16.49 12.19 8.71
C GLU A 112 -15.71 11.83 7.43
N GLY A 113 -15.45 10.53 7.23
CA GLY A 113 -14.74 10.01 6.06
C GLY A 113 -13.21 9.97 6.17
N VAL A 114 -12.61 10.49 7.25
CA VAL A 114 -11.18 10.28 7.53
C VAL A 114 -11.02 9.03 8.40
N ILE A 115 -10.32 8.05 7.86
CA ILE A 115 -10.30 6.71 8.44
C ILE A 115 -9.11 6.53 9.39
N PRO A 116 -9.31 6.07 10.64
CA PRO A 116 -8.22 5.61 11.50
C PRO A 116 -7.53 4.39 10.90
N THR A 117 -6.25 4.52 10.56
CA THR A 117 -5.46 3.43 9.97
C THR A 117 -4.22 3.19 10.83
N CYS A 118 -3.77 1.95 10.95
CA CYS A 118 -2.48 1.68 11.60
C CYS A 118 -1.64 0.68 10.82
N VAL A 119 -0.33 0.72 11.03
CA VAL A 119 0.53 -0.43 10.69
C VAL A 119 0.38 -1.51 11.77
N SER A 120 0.52 -2.77 11.41
CA SER A 120 0.59 -3.89 12.36
C SER A 120 1.42 -5.06 11.79
N GLY A 121 1.28 -6.26 12.34
CA GLY A 121 2.02 -7.44 11.90
C GLY A 121 3.52 -7.35 12.16
N ALA A 122 3.93 -6.71 13.27
CA ALA A 122 5.34 -6.46 13.59
C ALA A 122 6.07 -5.59 12.56
N PHE A 123 5.39 -4.54 12.10
CA PHE A 123 5.99 -3.49 11.29
C PHE A 123 7.23 -2.87 11.98
N PRO A 124 8.31 -2.53 11.23
CA PRO A 124 8.44 -2.65 9.78
C PRO A 124 8.97 -3.99 9.29
N SER A 125 9.47 -4.87 10.16
CA SER A 125 10.30 -6.01 9.74
C SER A 125 9.51 -7.29 9.42
N SER A 126 8.31 -7.45 9.97
CA SER A 126 7.54 -8.71 9.94
C SER A 126 8.30 -9.91 10.52
N GLN A 127 9.30 -9.69 11.38
CA GLN A 127 10.17 -10.77 11.91
C GLN A 127 9.73 -11.30 13.29
N ALA A 128 8.57 -10.88 13.81
CA ALA A 128 8.02 -11.46 15.03
C ALA A 128 7.32 -12.79 14.74
N LEU A 129 7.11 -13.60 15.79
CA LEU A 129 6.29 -14.81 15.70
C LEU A 129 4.85 -14.47 15.29
N LEU A 130 4.20 -15.37 14.56
CA LEU A 130 2.84 -15.18 14.04
C LEU A 130 1.82 -14.86 15.15
N GLU A 131 1.94 -15.49 16.32
CA GLU A 131 1.05 -15.23 17.46
C GLU A 131 1.14 -13.78 17.94
N ILE A 132 2.32 -13.16 17.83
CA ILE A 132 2.52 -11.75 18.18
C ILE A 132 1.93 -10.84 17.09
N LYS A 133 2.12 -11.18 15.81
CA LYS A 133 1.53 -10.45 14.68
C LYS A 133 0.00 -10.43 14.77
N ILE A 134 -0.60 -11.57 15.06
CA ILE A 134 -2.06 -11.74 15.25
C ILE A 134 -2.54 -10.96 16.47
N ALA A 135 -1.87 -11.09 17.61
CA ALA A 135 -2.25 -10.36 18.82
C ALA A 135 -2.20 -8.85 18.61
N GLU A 136 -1.15 -8.32 17.97
CA GLU A 136 -1.03 -6.90 17.65
C GLU A 136 -2.14 -6.43 16.71
N THR A 137 -2.42 -7.20 15.65
CA THR A 137 -3.48 -6.90 14.68
C THR A 137 -4.86 -6.89 15.33
N GLY A 138 -5.17 -7.88 16.17
CA GLY A 138 -6.43 -7.95 16.89
C GLY A 138 -6.61 -6.81 17.90
N LEU A 139 -5.53 -6.39 18.56
CA LEU A 139 -5.56 -5.21 19.44
C LEU A 139 -5.81 -3.92 18.66
N ALA A 140 -5.18 -3.75 17.50
CA ALA A 140 -5.41 -2.60 16.63
C ALA A 140 -6.89 -2.51 16.18
N VAL A 141 -7.46 -3.62 15.71
CA VAL A 141 -8.88 -3.68 15.30
C VAL A 141 -9.80 -3.36 16.48
N ARG A 142 -9.56 -3.97 17.65
CA ARG A 142 -10.31 -3.67 18.88
C ARG A 142 -10.25 -2.19 19.27
N ASP A 143 -9.09 -1.57 19.06
CA ASP A 143 -8.83 -0.18 19.41
C ASP A 143 -9.34 0.81 18.34
N GLY A 144 -10.09 0.34 17.34
CA GLY A 144 -10.79 1.20 16.38
C GLY A 144 -10.05 1.43 15.07
N ALA A 145 -9.09 0.57 14.70
CA ALA A 145 -8.53 0.60 13.35
C ALA A 145 -9.61 0.21 12.34
N GLU A 146 -9.86 1.10 11.39
CA GLU A 146 -10.76 0.84 10.26
C GLU A 146 -10.00 0.42 9.00
N ASN A 147 -8.66 0.44 9.04
CA ASN A 147 -7.77 -0.14 8.04
C ASN A 147 -6.47 -0.60 8.74
N VAL A 148 -5.90 -1.71 8.30
CA VAL A 148 -4.62 -2.22 8.83
C VAL A 148 -3.62 -2.45 7.71
N ASP A 149 -2.39 -1.96 7.89
CA ASP A 149 -1.26 -2.20 6.98
C ASP A 149 -0.29 -3.20 7.62
N ILE A 150 -0.21 -4.43 7.12
CA ILE A 150 0.76 -5.45 7.56
C ILE A 150 1.94 -5.53 6.59
N VAL A 151 3.04 -6.16 7.00
CA VAL A 151 4.21 -6.40 6.13
C VAL A 151 4.30 -7.90 5.80
N MET A 152 4.45 -8.24 4.52
CA MET A 152 4.72 -9.60 4.07
C MET A 152 6.05 -10.11 4.68
N HIS A 153 6.15 -11.41 4.95
CA HIS A 153 7.42 -12.00 5.37
C HIS A 153 8.41 -12.12 4.20
N VAL A 154 9.12 -11.02 3.89
CA VAL A 154 10.04 -10.91 2.73
C VAL A 154 11.09 -12.01 2.72
N GLY A 155 11.64 -12.36 3.88
CA GLY A 155 12.64 -13.43 4.01
C GLY A 155 12.13 -14.79 3.55
N GLU A 156 10.90 -15.17 3.90
CA GLU A 156 10.31 -16.44 3.49
C GLU A 156 9.87 -16.42 2.03
N PHE A 157 9.41 -15.26 1.55
CA PHE A 157 9.16 -15.10 0.12
C PHE A 157 10.44 -15.34 -0.71
N LEU A 158 11.58 -14.81 -0.28
CA LEU A 158 12.85 -14.97 -0.98
C LEU A 158 13.45 -16.38 -0.82
N SER A 159 13.14 -17.09 0.27
CA SER A 159 13.52 -18.50 0.46
C SER A 159 12.70 -19.47 -0.40
N GLY A 160 11.56 -19.00 -0.93
CA GLY A 160 10.61 -19.81 -1.70
C GLY A 160 9.53 -20.46 -0.84
N ASP A 161 9.47 -20.16 0.47
CA ASP A 161 8.42 -20.62 1.37
C ASP A 161 7.14 -19.77 1.20
N TYR A 162 6.47 -19.97 0.07
CA TYR A 162 5.21 -19.31 -0.24
C TYR A 162 4.06 -19.77 0.64
N GLU A 163 4.18 -20.94 1.28
CA GLU A 163 3.20 -21.47 2.23
C GLU A 163 3.15 -20.59 3.47
N THR A 164 4.29 -20.42 4.14
CA THR A 164 4.38 -19.54 5.31
C THR A 164 3.93 -18.11 4.99
N VAL A 165 4.36 -17.56 3.85
CA VAL A 165 3.95 -16.21 3.42
C VAL A 165 2.43 -16.08 3.31
N CYS A 166 1.76 -17.00 2.61
CA CYS A 166 0.33 -16.91 2.40
C CYS A 166 -0.47 -17.23 3.66
N ASP A 167 0.00 -18.16 4.48
CA ASP A 167 -0.69 -18.57 5.71
C ASP A 167 -0.63 -17.44 6.74
N GLU A 168 0.54 -16.79 6.93
CA GLU A 168 0.63 -15.62 7.82
C GLU A 168 -0.26 -14.44 7.37
N ILE A 169 -0.35 -14.18 6.06
CA ILE A 169 -1.24 -13.14 5.52
C ILE A 169 -2.70 -13.54 5.75
N SER A 170 -3.06 -14.80 5.50
CA SER A 170 -4.43 -15.28 5.64
C SER A 170 -4.90 -15.26 7.10
N GLU A 171 -4.04 -15.62 8.05
CA GLU A 171 -4.36 -15.56 9.48
C GLU A 171 -4.52 -14.12 9.99
N GLN A 172 -3.67 -13.20 9.52
CA GLN A 172 -3.84 -11.77 9.82
C GLN A 172 -5.11 -11.21 9.16
N LYS A 173 -5.45 -11.61 7.93
CA LYS A 173 -6.72 -11.23 7.28
C LYS A 173 -7.92 -11.73 8.07
N ALA A 174 -7.89 -12.98 8.53
CA ALA A 174 -8.95 -13.54 9.37
C ALA A 174 -9.10 -12.77 10.70
N THR A 175 -7.98 -12.30 11.26
CA THR A 175 -7.97 -11.46 12.47
C THR A 175 -8.58 -10.08 12.23
N CYS A 176 -8.34 -9.49 11.04
CA CYS A 176 -8.97 -8.22 10.64
C CYS A 176 -10.49 -8.34 10.43
N GLY A 177 -10.99 -9.51 10.05
CA GLY A 177 -12.39 -9.70 9.68
C GLY A 177 -12.78 -8.78 8.52
N ASP A 178 -13.80 -7.95 8.74
CA ASP A 178 -14.30 -6.98 7.75
C ASP A 178 -13.43 -5.73 7.60
N VAL A 179 -12.46 -5.51 8.52
CA VAL A 179 -11.52 -4.39 8.41
C VAL A 179 -10.60 -4.61 7.19
N PRO A 180 -10.54 -3.68 6.24
CA PRO A 180 -9.64 -3.78 5.10
C PRO A 180 -8.18 -3.89 5.52
N MET A 181 -7.48 -4.87 4.94
CA MET A 181 -6.08 -5.16 5.21
C MET A 181 -5.23 -4.89 3.96
N LYS A 182 -4.19 -4.08 4.14
CA LYS A 182 -3.17 -3.80 3.12
C LYS A 182 -1.93 -4.61 3.41
N VAL A 183 -1.41 -5.32 2.41
CA VAL A 183 -0.15 -6.04 2.53
C VAL A 183 0.98 -5.22 1.90
N ILE A 184 1.95 -4.82 2.71
CA ILE A 184 3.19 -4.19 2.27
C ILE A 184 4.12 -5.28 1.74
N LEU A 185 4.48 -5.19 0.47
CA LEU A 185 5.35 -6.18 -0.19
C LEU A 185 6.84 -5.92 0.04
N GLU A 186 7.18 -4.70 0.45
CA GLU A 186 8.55 -4.17 0.52
C GLU A 186 9.30 -4.33 -0.81
N THR A 187 8.73 -3.74 -1.87
CA THR A 187 9.17 -3.98 -3.26
C THR A 187 10.64 -3.64 -3.53
N GLY A 188 11.24 -2.74 -2.73
CA GLY A 188 12.67 -2.40 -2.84
C GLY A 188 13.61 -3.56 -2.51
N ASP A 189 13.13 -4.55 -1.75
CA ASP A 189 13.93 -5.67 -1.24
C ASP A 189 13.64 -6.99 -1.98
N LEU A 190 12.68 -6.99 -2.92
CA LEU A 190 12.31 -8.18 -3.69
C LEU A 190 13.26 -8.48 -4.87
N GLY A 191 14.15 -7.54 -5.20
CA GLY A 191 15.26 -7.72 -6.13
C GLY A 191 14.92 -7.80 -7.62
N SER A 192 13.68 -8.09 -8.02
CA SER A 192 13.25 -8.13 -9.44
C SER A 192 11.76 -7.87 -9.63
N CYS A 193 11.35 -7.44 -10.82
CA CYS A 193 9.94 -7.28 -11.18
C CYS A 193 9.17 -8.62 -11.16
N ALA A 194 9.83 -9.72 -11.52
CA ALA A 194 9.23 -11.05 -11.45
C ALA A 194 8.84 -11.43 -10.00
N ASN A 195 9.70 -11.09 -9.03
CA ASN A 195 9.39 -11.29 -7.61
C ASN A 195 8.27 -10.37 -7.12
N ILE A 196 8.28 -9.09 -7.52
CA ILE A 196 7.20 -8.15 -7.21
C ILE A 196 5.85 -8.68 -7.73
N LYS A 197 5.82 -9.22 -8.95
CA LYS A 197 4.63 -9.83 -9.55
C LYS A 197 4.11 -11.00 -8.74
N LYS A 198 4.98 -11.95 -8.38
CA LYS A 198 4.61 -13.12 -7.56
C LYS A 198 4.12 -12.72 -6.17
N ALA A 199 4.84 -11.84 -5.47
CA ALA A 199 4.47 -11.34 -4.16
C ALA A 199 3.09 -10.66 -4.17
N SER A 200 2.81 -9.88 -5.22
CA SER A 200 1.51 -9.24 -5.42
C SER A 200 0.39 -10.27 -5.55
N ILE A 201 0.56 -11.27 -6.42
CA ILE A 201 -0.44 -12.33 -6.65
C ILE A 201 -0.68 -13.14 -5.38
N LEU A 202 0.39 -13.58 -4.71
CA LEU A 202 0.28 -14.39 -3.49
C LEU A 202 -0.40 -13.61 -2.36
N SER A 203 -0.11 -12.32 -2.21
CA SER A 203 -0.77 -11.47 -1.21
C SER A 203 -2.26 -11.32 -1.47
N MET A 204 -2.66 -11.09 -2.74
CA MET A 204 -4.08 -11.02 -3.12
C MET A 204 -4.78 -12.37 -2.96
N TYR A 205 -4.11 -13.46 -3.35
CA TYR A 205 -4.58 -14.83 -3.17
C TYR A 205 -4.83 -15.16 -1.69
N ALA A 206 -3.97 -14.68 -0.79
CA ALA A 206 -4.12 -14.82 0.66
C ALA A 206 -5.14 -13.84 1.29
N GLY A 207 -5.84 -13.04 0.48
CA GLY A 207 -6.96 -12.21 0.94
C GLY A 207 -6.64 -10.74 1.20
N ALA A 208 -5.54 -10.21 0.69
CA ALA A 208 -5.26 -8.78 0.78
C ALA A 208 -6.32 -7.93 0.06
N ASP A 209 -6.87 -6.93 0.73
CA ASP A 209 -7.79 -5.95 0.13
C ASP A 209 -7.02 -4.88 -0.65
N TYR A 210 -5.77 -4.63 -0.25
CA TYR A 210 -4.82 -3.78 -0.95
C TYR A 210 -3.44 -4.42 -0.98
N ILE A 211 -2.68 -4.11 -2.02
CA ILE A 211 -1.23 -4.28 -2.00
C ILE A 211 -0.53 -2.92 -1.95
N LYS A 212 0.46 -2.82 -1.07
CA LYS A 212 1.22 -1.61 -0.77
C LYS A 212 2.70 -1.83 -1.11
N THR A 213 3.34 -0.83 -1.70
CA THR A 213 4.74 -0.99 -2.16
C THR A 213 5.70 -1.23 -1.01
N SER A 214 5.73 -0.33 -0.02
CA SER A 214 6.86 -0.24 0.92
C SER A 214 6.47 0.27 2.30
N THR A 215 7.28 -0.05 3.31
CA THR A 215 7.11 0.49 4.67
C THR A 215 7.53 1.97 4.76
N GLY A 216 8.40 2.42 3.84
CA GLY A 216 9.08 3.70 3.91
C GLY A 216 10.23 3.73 4.92
N LYS A 217 10.68 2.56 5.40
CA LYS A 217 11.82 2.41 6.32
C LYS A 217 13.08 1.91 5.63
N GLU A 218 12.92 1.23 4.49
CA GLU A 218 14.03 0.75 3.68
C GLU A 218 14.60 1.80 2.73
N LYS A 219 15.82 1.56 2.24
CA LYS A 219 16.57 2.48 1.38
C LYS A 219 15.85 2.76 0.06
N VAL A 220 15.23 1.73 -0.52
CA VAL A 220 14.42 1.82 -1.73
C VAL A 220 12.98 1.56 -1.34
N SER A 221 12.10 2.53 -1.57
CA SER A 221 10.67 2.42 -1.28
C SER A 221 9.86 2.25 -2.58
N ALA A 222 8.75 2.97 -2.75
CA ALA A 222 8.01 2.95 -4.00
C ALA A 222 8.89 3.39 -5.18
N THR A 223 8.81 2.63 -6.27
CA THR A 223 9.34 3.02 -7.58
C THR A 223 8.24 2.94 -8.63
N PRO A 224 8.32 3.73 -9.70
CA PRO A 224 7.40 3.62 -10.84
C PRO A 224 7.33 2.22 -11.45
N GLU A 225 8.45 1.49 -11.50
CA GLU A 225 8.52 0.11 -12.00
C GLU A 225 7.76 -0.87 -11.11
N ALA A 226 7.97 -0.79 -9.78
CA ALA A 226 7.23 -1.61 -8.82
C ALA A 226 5.73 -1.32 -8.91
N ALA A 227 5.35 -0.04 -8.98
CA ALA A 227 3.96 0.38 -9.12
C ALA A 227 3.31 -0.17 -10.39
N TYR A 228 4.01 -0.08 -11.52
CA TYR A 228 3.54 -0.60 -12.80
C TYR A 228 3.28 -2.11 -12.73
N VAL A 229 4.23 -2.88 -12.20
CA VAL A 229 4.11 -4.34 -12.07
C VAL A 229 2.99 -4.74 -11.11
N MET A 230 2.86 -4.05 -9.97
CA MET A 230 1.78 -4.28 -9.01
C MET A 230 0.40 -3.96 -9.62
N CYS A 231 0.29 -2.86 -10.40
CA CYS A 231 -0.93 -2.54 -11.13
C CYS A 231 -1.27 -3.61 -12.18
N GLN A 232 -0.29 -4.14 -12.91
CA GLN A 232 -0.52 -5.26 -13.82
C GLN A 232 -0.98 -6.51 -13.07
N ALA A 233 -0.40 -6.81 -11.90
CA ALA A 233 -0.84 -7.91 -11.05
C ALA A 233 -2.31 -7.78 -10.63
N ILE A 234 -2.70 -6.60 -10.12
CA ILE A 234 -4.09 -6.31 -9.72
C ILE A 234 -5.02 -6.46 -10.93
N LYS A 235 -4.63 -5.95 -12.10
CA LYS A 235 -5.45 -6.03 -13.32
C LYS A 235 -5.71 -7.47 -13.72
N GLU A 236 -4.66 -8.28 -13.81
CA GLU A 236 -4.77 -9.71 -14.17
C GLU A 236 -5.54 -10.50 -13.10
N TYR A 237 -5.31 -10.21 -11.81
CA TYR A 237 -6.06 -10.84 -10.73
C TYR A 237 -7.56 -10.53 -10.80
N TYR A 238 -7.93 -9.29 -11.09
CA TYR A 238 -9.32 -8.93 -11.33
C TYR A 238 -9.90 -9.63 -12.57
N ASP A 239 -9.15 -9.72 -13.67
CA ASP A 239 -9.63 -10.37 -14.89
C ASP A 239 -9.86 -11.88 -14.69
N GLU A 240 -9.06 -12.53 -13.83
CA GLU A 240 -9.20 -13.95 -13.47
C GLU A 240 -10.29 -14.20 -12.42
N THR A 241 -10.45 -13.33 -11.42
CA THR A 241 -11.27 -13.60 -10.22
C THR A 241 -12.51 -12.72 -10.08
N GLY A 242 -12.56 -11.57 -10.75
CA GLY A 242 -13.57 -10.52 -10.55
C GLY A 242 -13.39 -9.70 -9.27
N ILE A 243 -12.36 -9.96 -8.46
CA ILE A 243 -12.13 -9.29 -7.17
C ILE A 243 -11.36 -7.99 -7.40
N MET A 244 -11.91 -6.88 -6.89
CA MET A 244 -11.25 -5.58 -6.91
C MET A 244 -10.29 -5.44 -5.72
N VAL A 245 -9.00 -5.28 -6.00
CA VAL A 245 -7.95 -5.02 -5.00
C VAL A 245 -7.42 -3.60 -5.19
N GLY A 246 -7.18 -2.89 -4.08
CA GLY A 246 -6.62 -1.54 -4.10
C GLY A 246 -5.10 -1.50 -4.20
N PHE A 247 -4.57 -0.35 -4.63
CA PHE A 247 -3.15 -0.09 -4.77
C PHE A 247 -2.72 1.09 -3.90
N LYS A 248 -1.60 0.93 -3.20
CA LYS A 248 -1.00 1.99 -2.37
C LYS A 248 0.51 2.12 -2.58
N PRO A 249 1.00 3.06 -3.40
CA PRO A 249 2.40 3.48 -3.34
C PRO A 249 2.67 4.19 -2.00
N ALA A 250 3.79 3.85 -1.37
CA ALA A 250 4.20 4.44 -0.11
C ALA A 250 5.72 4.55 0.01
N GLY A 251 6.18 5.64 0.64
CA GLY A 251 7.60 5.94 0.80
C GLY A 251 8.25 6.47 -0.48
N GLY A 252 9.16 7.44 -0.35
CA GLY A 252 9.89 8.01 -1.51
C GLY A 252 9.10 9.00 -2.38
N ILE A 253 7.87 9.35 -2.02
CA ILE A 253 7.05 10.36 -2.71
C ILE A 253 7.43 11.75 -2.18
N ASN A 254 8.37 12.42 -2.85
CA ASN A 254 9.00 13.66 -2.36
C ASN A 254 8.48 14.91 -3.06
N THR A 255 7.84 14.76 -4.21
CA THR A 255 7.31 15.86 -5.04
C THR A 255 5.89 15.56 -5.51
N VAL A 256 5.16 16.59 -5.97
CA VAL A 256 3.86 16.41 -6.62
C VAL A 256 4.01 15.61 -7.93
N MET A 257 5.12 15.76 -8.65
CA MET A 257 5.41 14.98 -9.85
C MET A 257 5.59 13.48 -9.57
N ASP A 258 6.15 13.11 -8.42
CA ASP A 258 6.22 11.70 -8.01
C ASP A 258 4.80 11.14 -7.85
N ALA A 259 3.91 11.88 -7.17
CA ALA A 259 2.52 11.48 -6.97
C ALA A 259 1.74 11.36 -8.30
N LEU A 260 1.92 12.34 -9.20
CA LEU A 260 1.34 12.31 -10.55
C LEU A 260 1.81 11.11 -11.36
N THR A 261 3.05 10.67 -11.16
CA THR A 261 3.57 9.46 -11.81
C THR A 261 2.78 8.22 -11.38
N TYR A 262 2.56 8.04 -10.08
CA TYR A 262 1.78 6.91 -9.58
C TYR A 262 0.30 6.97 -9.99
N TYR A 263 -0.33 8.16 -9.91
CA TYR A 263 -1.69 8.35 -10.41
C TYR A 263 -1.81 7.96 -11.88
N THR A 264 -0.85 8.40 -12.70
CA THR A 264 -0.83 8.12 -14.15
C THR A 264 -0.66 6.63 -14.42
N ILE A 265 0.22 5.94 -13.69
CA ILE A 265 0.39 4.48 -13.83
C ILE A 265 -0.92 3.76 -13.52
N VAL A 266 -1.60 4.10 -12.43
CA VAL A 266 -2.91 3.51 -12.10
C VAL A 266 -3.92 3.77 -13.20
N LYS A 267 -4.01 5.01 -13.68
CA LYS A 267 -4.92 5.39 -14.77
C LYS A 267 -4.68 4.57 -16.04
N GLU A 268 -3.43 4.42 -16.45
CA GLU A 268 -3.08 3.78 -17.72
C GLU A 268 -3.13 2.25 -17.64
N VAL A 269 -2.84 1.65 -16.48
CA VAL A 269 -2.77 0.19 -16.31
C VAL A 269 -4.07 -0.42 -15.77
N LEU A 270 -4.64 0.19 -14.72
CA LEU A 270 -5.86 -0.30 -14.07
C LEU A 270 -7.13 0.35 -14.65
N GLY A 271 -7.02 1.59 -15.11
CA GLY A 271 -8.14 2.36 -15.66
C GLY A 271 -8.92 3.13 -14.60
N GLU A 272 -9.83 3.98 -15.07
CA GLU A 272 -10.64 4.91 -14.27
C GLU A 272 -11.42 4.23 -13.12
N LYS A 273 -11.76 2.94 -13.27
CA LYS A 273 -12.46 2.17 -12.23
C LYS A 273 -11.68 2.09 -10.90
N TRP A 274 -10.35 2.16 -10.95
CA TRP A 274 -9.48 2.17 -9.77
C TRP A 274 -9.18 3.57 -9.23
N LEU A 275 -9.51 4.62 -9.98
CA LEU A 275 -9.30 6.01 -9.57
C LEU A 275 -10.42 6.49 -8.64
N THR A 276 -10.49 5.85 -7.47
CA THR A 276 -11.32 6.25 -6.34
C THR A 276 -10.45 6.40 -5.11
N ASN A 277 -10.85 7.26 -4.17
CA ASN A 277 -10.16 7.40 -2.88
C ASN A 277 -10.31 6.16 -1.97
N TYR A 278 -10.98 5.10 -2.45
CA TYR A 278 -10.87 3.77 -1.88
C TYR A 278 -9.69 3.06 -2.55
N TYR A 279 -9.85 2.59 -3.79
CA TYR A 279 -8.90 1.70 -4.46
C TYR A 279 -7.52 2.29 -4.79
N PHE A 280 -7.32 3.62 -4.68
CA PHE A 280 -6.02 4.25 -4.82
C PHE A 280 -5.69 5.11 -3.60
N ARG A 281 -4.51 4.88 -3.01
CA ARG A 281 -4.05 5.54 -1.80
C ARG A 281 -2.60 5.98 -1.93
N LEU A 282 -2.23 7.13 -1.36
CA LEU A 282 -0.86 7.65 -1.37
C LEU A 282 -0.31 7.67 0.06
N GLY A 283 0.59 6.76 0.40
CA GLY A 283 1.20 6.69 1.74
C GLY A 283 2.36 7.67 1.91
N THR A 284 2.14 8.75 2.65
CA THR A 284 3.12 9.86 2.74
C THR A 284 2.92 10.72 3.99
N SER A 285 3.99 11.33 4.46
CA SER A 285 3.99 12.31 5.56
C SER A 285 4.12 13.76 5.08
N ARG A 286 4.43 14.00 3.80
CA ARG A 286 4.81 15.33 3.28
C ARG A 286 3.92 15.85 2.16
N LEU A 287 3.32 14.95 1.38
CA LEU A 287 2.64 15.32 0.13
C LEU A 287 1.45 16.26 0.36
N ALA A 288 0.77 16.17 1.51
CA ALA A 288 -0.38 17.02 1.82
C ALA A 288 0.00 18.51 1.76
N ASN A 289 1.09 18.90 2.44
CA ASN A 289 1.59 20.28 2.40
C ASN A 289 2.11 20.68 1.00
N LEU A 290 2.70 19.75 0.23
CA LEU A 290 3.18 20.03 -1.12
C LEU A 290 2.03 20.30 -2.09
N LEU A 291 1.01 19.45 -2.11
CA LEU A 291 -0.18 19.64 -2.93
C LEU A 291 -0.93 20.91 -2.52
N LEU A 292 -1.08 21.14 -1.22
CA LEU A 292 -1.73 22.35 -0.72
C LEU A 292 -0.96 23.61 -1.16
N SER A 293 0.38 23.57 -1.13
CA SER A 293 1.20 24.69 -1.59
C SER A 293 1.02 24.98 -3.08
N GLU A 294 0.97 23.95 -3.91
CA GLU A 294 0.73 24.14 -5.35
C GLU A 294 -0.67 24.65 -5.66
N LEU A 295 -1.69 24.12 -4.96
CA LEU A 295 -3.09 24.52 -5.14
C LEU A 295 -3.35 25.96 -4.65
N GLU A 296 -2.66 26.39 -3.60
CA GLU A 296 -2.76 27.75 -3.05
C GLU A 296 -1.83 28.76 -3.75
N GLY A 297 -0.90 28.29 -4.58
CA GLY A 297 0.10 29.13 -5.24
C GLY A 297 1.12 29.80 -4.30
N ARG A 298 1.29 29.28 -3.08
CA ARG A 298 2.23 29.78 -2.05
C ARG A 298 2.70 28.64 -1.16
N GLU A 299 3.81 28.80 -0.45
CA GLU A 299 4.25 27.80 0.53
C GLU A 299 3.24 27.67 1.69
N VAL A 300 2.78 26.44 1.96
CA VAL A 300 1.88 26.09 3.06
C VAL A 300 2.50 24.98 3.91
N LYS A 301 2.52 25.18 5.23
CA LYS A 301 2.94 24.19 6.24
C LYS A 301 1.82 24.05 7.27
N PHE A 302 0.81 23.26 6.93
CA PHE A 302 -0.38 23.09 7.75
C PHE A 302 -0.28 21.86 8.65
N PHE A 303 0.07 20.70 8.06
CA PHE A 303 0.28 19.43 8.74
C PHE A 303 1.72 19.28 9.25
#